data_AF-A0A519SMV6-F1
#
_entry.id   AF-A0A519SMV6-F1
#
_cell.length_a   1.000
_cell.length_b   1.000
_cell.length_c   1.000
_cell.angle_alpha   90.00
_cell.angle_beta   90.00
_cell.angle_gamma   90.00
#
_symmetry.space_group_name_H-M   'P 1'
#
loop_
_entity.id
_entity.type
_entity.pdbx_description
1 polymer ?
#
loop_
_entity_poly.entity_id
_entity_poly.type
_entity_poly.pdbx_seq_one_letter_code
_entity_poly.pdbx_strand_id
1 'polypeptide(L)'
;VIEMLEAIEADGGDTSKFIAKAKDKNDSFRLMGFGHRVYKNFDPRAKIIKKAADEVLQALGKQDSPLLKIAQELEQAALTDQYFVDRKLYPNVDFYSGIIYKALGIPTEMFTVLFAMGRLPGWIAQWKELRENKEPIGRHRQIYTGETERDYVAMADRA
;
A
#
# COMPACT_ATOMS: atom_id res chain seq x y z
N VAL A 1 -2.07 -6.07 -1.01
CA VAL A 1 -2.59 -6.03 -2.41
C VAL A 1 -3.09 -7.40 -2.81
N ILE A 2 -2.25 -8.43 -2.80
CA ILE A 2 -2.66 -9.78 -3.22
C ILE A 2 -3.84 -10.33 -2.41
N GLU A 3 -3.84 -10.22 -1.09
CA GLU A 3 -4.97 -10.64 -0.26
C GLU A 3 -6.30 -9.98 -0.65
N MET A 4 -6.26 -8.70 -1.05
CA MET A 4 -7.43 -7.99 -1.55
C MET A 4 -7.89 -8.59 -2.88
N LEU A 5 -6.98 -8.88 -3.81
CA LEU A 5 -7.31 -9.48 -5.10
C LEU A 5 -7.86 -10.90 -4.94
N GLU A 6 -7.27 -11.70 -4.05
CA GLU A 6 -7.74 -13.06 -3.72
C GLU A 6 -9.12 -13.02 -3.05
N ALA A 7 -9.39 -12.04 -2.18
CA ALA A 7 -10.70 -11.86 -1.58
C ALA A 7 -11.77 -11.47 -2.61
N ILE A 8 -11.42 -10.65 -3.61
CA ILE A 8 -12.32 -10.31 -4.71
C ILE A 8 -12.59 -11.54 -5.57
N GLU A 9 -11.55 -12.31 -5.91
CA GLU A 9 -11.66 -13.57 -6.66
C GLU A 9 -12.56 -14.58 -5.94
N ALA A 10 -12.36 -14.77 -4.64
CA ALA A 10 -13.17 -15.66 -3.81
C ALA A 10 -14.63 -15.21 -3.68
N ASP A 11 -14.92 -13.91 -3.79
CA ASP A 11 -16.26 -13.31 -3.80
C ASP A 11 -16.87 -13.24 -5.21
N GLY A 12 -16.36 -14.03 -6.16
CA GLY A 12 -16.90 -14.17 -7.52
C GLY A 12 -16.33 -13.18 -8.55
N GLY A 13 -15.33 -12.38 -8.19
CA GLY A 13 -14.60 -11.51 -9.11
C GLY A 13 -15.28 -10.17 -9.43
N ASP A 14 -16.35 -9.78 -8.74
CA ASP A 14 -17.07 -8.53 -8.99
C ASP A 14 -16.25 -7.31 -8.53
N THR A 15 -15.43 -6.76 -9.41
CA THR A 15 -14.63 -5.57 -9.14
C THR A 15 -15.47 -4.33 -8.85
N SER A 16 -16.65 -4.20 -9.48
CA SER A 16 -17.54 -3.06 -9.31
C SER A 16 -18.07 -2.95 -7.88
N LYS A 17 -18.40 -4.09 -7.26
CA LYS A 17 -18.80 -4.16 -5.84
C LYS A 17 -17.71 -3.61 -4.92
N PHE A 18 -16.45 -4.00 -5.10
CA PHE A 18 -15.35 -3.56 -4.25
C PHE A 18 -14.93 -2.12 -4.52
N ILE A 19 -15.06 -1.66 -5.77
CA ILE A 19 -14.93 -0.26 -6.12
C ILE A 19 -15.98 0.59 -5.39
N ALA A 20 -17.24 0.13 -5.35
CA ALA A 20 -18.30 0.82 -4.59
C ALA A 20 -17.98 0.88 -3.09
N LYS A 21 -17.52 -0.23 -2.49
CA LYS A 21 -17.05 -0.25 -1.09
C LYS A 21 -15.92 0.75 -0.84
N ALA A 22 -14.94 0.85 -1.75
CA ALA A 22 -13.81 1.78 -1.60
C ALA A 22 -14.21 3.27 -1.66
N LYS A 23 -15.38 3.57 -2.25
CA LYS A 23 -15.95 4.92 -2.34
C LYS A 23 -16.80 5.28 -1.12
N ASP A 24 -17.36 4.28 -0.44
CA ASP A 24 -18.19 4.51 0.74
C ASP A 24 -17.33 4.99 1.91
N LYS A 25 -17.74 6.11 2.52
CA LYS A 25 -17.07 6.68 3.68
C LYS A 25 -17.34 5.89 4.97
N ASN A 26 -18.44 5.15 5.00
CA ASN A 26 -18.84 4.31 6.13
C ASN A 26 -18.24 2.91 6.04
N ASP A 27 -17.67 2.54 4.88
CA ASP A 27 -16.94 1.29 4.72
C ASP A 27 -15.45 1.50 5.03
N SER A 28 -14.91 0.56 5.81
CA SER A 28 -13.49 0.50 6.17
C SER A 28 -12.59 0.03 5.02
N PHE A 29 -13.18 -0.56 3.97
CA PHE A 29 -12.46 -1.08 2.83
C PHE A 29 -11.66 0.01 2.12
N ARG A 30 -10.42 -0.34 1.74
CA ARG A 30 -9.51 0.52 1.00
C ARG A 30 -8.92 -0.25 -0.16
N LEU A 31 -8.79 0.43 -1.29
CA LEU A 31 -8.17 -0.14 -2.48
C LEU A 31 -6.64 -0.16 -2.29
N MET A 32 -6.12 -1.32 -1.90
CA MET A 32 -4.70 -1.51 -1.59
C MET A 32 -3.85 -1.37 -2.85
N GLY A 33 -2.72 -0.65 -2.75
CA GLY A 33 -1.83 -0.40 -3.89
C GLY A 33 -2.21 0.82 -4.74
N PHE A 34 -3.17 1.64 -4.27
CA PHE A 34 -3.58 2.87 -4.94
C PHE A 34 -3.33 4.10 -4.09
N GLY A 35 -2.95 5.19 -4.75
CA GLY A 35 -2.57 6.44 -4.12
C GLY A 35 -1.16 6.41 -3.54
N HIS A 36 -0.63 7.61 -3.29
CA HIS A 36 0.69 7.80 -2.72
C HIS A 36 0.75 9.08 -1.89
N ARG A 37 1.50 9.06 -0.78
CA ARG A 37 1.62 10.24 0.10
C ARG A 37 2.29 11.42 -0.62
N VAL A 38 3.37 11.12 -1.33
CA VAL A 38 4.18 12.08 -2.12
C VAL A 38 3.64 12.30 -3.54
N TYR A 39 3.55 11.25 -4.36
CA TYR A 39 3.06 11.38 -5.73
C TYR A 39 1.57 11.71 -5.76
N LYS A 40 1.25 12.86 -6.35
CA LYS A 40 -0.11 13.29 -6.67
C LYS A 40 -0.48 13.01 -8.13
N ASN A 41 0.46 12.51 -8.91
CA ASN A 41 0.23 11.98 -10.26
C ASN A 41 0.72 10.53 -10.27
N PHE A 42 0.82 9.94 -11.46
CA PHE A 42 1.32 8.57 -11.61
C PHE A 42 2.68 8.36 -10.93
N ASP A 43 2.85 7.25 -10.20
CA ASP A 43 4.13 6.89 -9.60
C ASP A 43 5.12 6.52 -10.73
N PRO A 44 6.25 7.23 -10.87
CA PRO A 44 7.20 6.93 -11.94
C PRO A 44 7.76 5.51 -11.87
N ARG A 45 7.81 4.92 -10.67
CA ARG A 45 8.26 3.53 -10.47
C ARG A 45 7.20 2.55 -10.96
N ALA A 46 5.91 2.87 -10.76
CA ALA A 46 4.79 2.05 -11.21
C ALA A 46 4.83 1.82 -12.73
N LYS A 47 5.23 2.83 -13.51
CA LYS A 47 5.40 2.71 -14.97
C LYS A 47 6.45 1.67 -15.36
N ILE A 48 7.60 1.66 -14.68
CA ILE A 48 8.70 0.73 -14.96
C ILE A 48 8.32 -0.69 -14.56
N ILE A 49 7.79 -0.84 -13.35
CA ILE A 49 7.44 -2.17 -12.82
C ILE A 49 6.23 -2.78 -13.52
N LYS A 50 5.30 -1.97 -14.05
CA LYS A 50 4.20 -2.46 -14.88
C LYS A 50 4.72 -3.20 -16.11
N LYS A 51 5.67 -2.59 -16.83
CA LYS A 51 6.30 -3.24 -17.99
C LYS A 51 6.97 -4.56 -17.60
N ALA A 52 7.67 -4.58 -16.47
CA ALA A 52 8.28 -5.80 -15.95
C ALA A 52 7.23 -6.86 -15.56
N ALA A 53 6.09 -6.44 -15.00
CA ALA A 53 4.99 -7.34 -14.69
C ALA A 53 4.43 -8.00 -15.96
N ASP A 54 4.16 -7.20 -16.99
CA ASP A 54 3.66 -7.68 -18.28
C ASP A 54 4.64 -8.70 -18.91
N GLU A 55 5.95 -8.39 -18.91
CA GLU A 55 7.01 -9.27 -19.42
C GLU A 55 7.10 -10.60 -18.64
N VAL A 56 7.07 -10.54 -17.31
CA VAL A 56 7.13 -11.74 -16.45
C VAL A 56 5.89 -12.61 -16.64
N LEU A 57 4.71 -12.00 -16.69
CA LEU A 57 3.44 -12.72 -16.88
C LEU A 57 3.37 -13.39 -18.26
N GLN A 58 3.88 -12.71 -19.29
CA GLN A 58 4.02 -13.28 -20.62
C GLN A 58 4.95 -14.48 -20.63
N ALA A 59 6.15 -14.34 -20.07
CA ALA A 59 7.17 -15.38 -20.07
C ALA A 59 6.70 -16.65 -19.31
N LEU A 60 5.89 -16.48 -18.27
CA LEU A 60 5.36 -17.57 -17.46
C LEU A 60 4.03 -18.14 -18.00
N GLY A 61 3.47 -17.59 -19.08
CA GLY A 61 2.16 -18.00 -19.62
C GLY A 61 0.99 -17.73 -18.66
N LYS A 62 1.11 -16.73 -17.78
CA LYS A 62 0.11 -16.39 -16.75
C LYS A 62 -0.77 -15.18 -17.10
N GLN A 63 -0.80 -14.80 -18.37
CA GLN A 63 -1.57 -13.64 -18.87
C GLN A 63 -3.08 -13.77 -18.67
N ASP A 64 -3.60 -15.00 -18.57
CA ASP A 64 -5.04 -15.25 -18.40
C ASP A 64 -5.44 -15.56 -16.95
N SER A 65 -4.54 -15.38 -15.98
CA SER A 65 -4.88 -15.67 -14.58
C SER A 65 -6.06 -14.81 -14.10
N PRO A 66 -7.06 -15.38 -13.41
CA PRO A 66 -8.24 -14.62 -12.96
C PRO A 66 -7.85 -13.42 -12.09
N LEU A 67 -6.86 -13.61 -11.23
CA LEU A 67 -6.30 -12.58 -10.35
C LEU A 67 -5.71 -11.40 -11.14
N LEU A 68 -5.09 -11.64 -12.31
CA LEU A 68 -4.61 -10.57 -13.18
C LEU A 68 -5.75 -9.82 -13.88
N LYS A 69 -6.82 -10.51 -14.28
CA LYS A 69 -8.01 -9.86 -14.87
C LYS A 69 -8.65 -8.89 -13.86
N ILE A 70 -8.82 -9.35 -12.62
CA ILE A 70 -9.29 -8.51 -11.51
C ILE A 70 -8.36 -7.31 -11.32
N ALA A 71 -7.03 -7.52 -11.32
CA ALA A 71 -6.08 -6.43 -11.18
C ALA A 71 -6.17 -5.40 -12.32
N GLN A 72 -6.32 -5.84 -13.57
CA GLN A 72 -6.47 -4.97 -14.74
C GLN A 72 -7.78 -4.17 -14.70
N GLU A 73 -8.87 -4.79 -14.28
CA GLU A 73 -10.16 -4.11 -14.11
C GLU A 73 -10.09 -3.03 -13.01
N LEU A 74 -9.45 -3.33 -11.87
CA LEU A 74 -9.25 -2.35 -10.81
C LEU A 74 -8.31 -1.22 -11.23
N GLU A 75 -7.26 -1.52 -12.00
CA GLU A 75 -6.39 -0.51 -12.60
C GLU A 75 -7.22 0.43 -13.48
N GLN A 76 -7.98 -0.14 -14.42
CA GLN A 76 -8.76 0.62 -15.38
C GLN A 76 -9.83 1.48 -14.69
N ALA A 77 -10.49 0.94 -13.67
CA ALA A 77 -11.43 1.68 -12.85
C ALA A 77 -10.76 2.87 -12.16
N ALA A 78 -9.58 2.69 -11.56
CA ALA A 78 -8.88 3.81 -10.91
C ALA A 78 -8.45 4.92 -11.88
N LEU A 79 -8.27 4.59 -13.16
CA LEU A 79 -7.93 5.57 -14.21
C LEU A 79 -9.14 6.29 -14.80
N THR A 80 -10.32 5.68 -14.77
CA THR A 80 -11.52 6.18 -15.47
C THR A 80 -12.60 6.68 -14.53
N ASP A 81 -12.65 6.19 -13.30
CA ASP A 81 -13.66 6.54 -12.32
C ASP A 81 -13.35 7.87 -11.64
N GLN A 82 -14.32 8.79 -11.70
CA GLN A 82 -14.17 10.16 -11.22
C GLN A 82 -13.73 10.24 -9.75
N TYR A 83 -14.20 9.32 -8.89
CA TYR A 83 -13.81 9.32 -7.47
C TYR A 83 -12.30 9.16 -7.29
N PHE A 84 -11.68 8.28 -8.08
CA PHE A 84 -10.25 7.98 -8.01
C PHE A 84 -9.43 9.04 -8.71
N VAL A 85 -9.93 9.56 -9.85
CA VAL A 85 -9.29 10.66 -10.58
C VAL A 85 -9.21 11.92 -9.72
N ASP A 86 -10.32 12.34 -9.09
CA ASP A 86 -10.37 13.53 -8.24
C ASP A 86 -9.43 13.43 -7.04
N ARG A 87 -9.32 12.22 -6.47
CA ARG A 87 -8.45 11.93 -5.32
C ARG A 87 -7.04 11.54 -5.71
N LYS A 88 -6.76 11.44 -7.01
CA LYS A 88 -5.47 11.08 -7.60
C LYS A 88 -4.94 9.73 -7.08
N LEU A 89 -5.85 8.76 -6.99
CA LEU A 89 -5.59 7.42 -6.48
C LEU A 89 -5.11 6.50 -7.61
N TYR A 90 -3.88 6.73 -8.06
CA TYR A 90 -3.26 5.91 -9.11
C TYR A 90 -2.59 4.65 -8.53
N PRO A 91 -2.48 3.56 -9.32
CA PRO A 91 -1.67 2.41 -8.94
C PRO A 91 -0.25 2.82 -8.60
N ASN A 92 0.29 2.27 -7.51
CA ASN A 92 1.67 2.50 -7.07
C ASN A 92 2.54 1.25 -7.32
N VAL A 93 3.82 1.35 -6.96
CA VAL A 93 4.79 0.26 -7.13
C VAL A 93 4.37 -1.05 -6.46
N ASP A 94 3.66 -1.00 -5.33
CA ASP A 94 3.27 -2.16 -4.54
C ASP A 94 2.15 -2.97 -5.22
N PHE A 95 1.35 -2.31 -6.07
CA PHE A 95 0.32 -2.98 -6.85
C PHE A 95 0.92 -4.04 -7.79
N TYR A 96 1.89 -3.60 -8.61
CA TYR A 96 2.53 -4.46 -9.61
C TYR A 96 3.58 -5.41 -9.02
N SER A 97 4.31 -5.00 -7.99
CA SER A 97 5.31 -5.89 -7.35
C SER A 97 4.64 -7.13 -6.76
N GLY A 98 3.47 -6.98 -6.14
CA GLY A 98 2.71 -8.09 -5.61
C GLY A 98 2.30 -9.10 -6.69
N ILE A 99 1.87 -8.60 -7.86
CA ILE A 99 1.50 -9.44 -9.01
C ILE A 99 2.72 -10.23 -9.51
N ILE A 100 3.88 -9.59 -9.64
CA ILE A 100 5.13 -10.24 -10.03
C ILE A 100 5.50 -11.34 -9.04
N TYR A 101 5.53 -11.04 -7.75
CA TYR A 101 5.93 -12.00 -6.72
C TYR A 101 4.97 -13.20 -6.67
N LYS A 102 3.66 -12.96 -6.78
CA LYS A 102 2.67 -14.04 -6.88
C LYS A 102 2.87 -14.88 -8.13
N ALA A 103 3.12 -14.25 -9.28
CA ALA A 103 3.41 -14.95 -10.53
C ALA A 103 4.65 -15.85 -10.41
N LEU A 104 5.68 -15.41 -9.69
CA LEU A 104 6.90 -16.15 -9.39
C LEU A 104 6.73 -17.24 -8.31
N GLY A 105 5.54 -17.37 -7.70
CA GLY A 105 5.28 -18.36 -6.65
C GLY A 105 5.90 -18.02 -5.30
N ILE A 106 6.26 -16.75 -5.09
CA ILE A 106 6.80 -16.28 -3.82
C ILE A 106 5.63 -16.21 -2.80
N PRO A 107 5.82 -16.72 -1.57
CA PRO A 107 4.79 -16.61 -0.53
C PRO A 107 4.51 -15.15 -0.14
N THR A 108 3.25 -14.80 0.15
CA THR A 108 2.83 -13.41 0.43
C THR A 108 3.56 -12.82 1.64
N GLU A 109 3.85 -13.65 2.65
CA GLU A 109 4.64 -13.31 3.83
C GLU A 109 6.07 -12.84 3.51
N MET A 110 6.62 -13.21 2.34
CA MET A 110 7.95 -12.80 1.89
C MET A 110 7.97 -11.46 1.15
N PHE A 111 6.81 -10.87 0.82
CA PHE A 111 6.76 -9.67 -0.01
C PHE A 111 7.42 -8.48 0.69
N THR A 112 7.11 -8.27 1.97
CA THR A 112 7.72 -7.20 2.77
C THR A 112 9.20 -7.47 3.01
N VAL A 113 9.63 -8.74 3.08
CA VAL A 113 11.05 -9.11 3.19
C VAL A 113 11.81 -8.68 1.94
N LEU A 114 11.29 -9.00 0.74
CA LEU A 114 11.89 -8.58 -0.53
C LEU A 114 11.90 -7.06 -0.69
N PHE A 115 10.83 -6.40 -0.28
CA PHE A 115 10.79 -4.93 -0.24
C PHE A 115 11.88 -4.35 0.68
N ALA A 116 12.03 -4.90 1.89
CA ALA A 116 13.04 -4.49 2.85
C ALA A 116 14.46 -4.72 2.30
N MET A 117 14.71 -5.85 1.64
CA MET A 117 15.99 -6.12 0.97
C MET A 117 16.31 -5.05 -0.08
N GLY A 118 15.34 -4.69 -0.93
CA GLY A 118 15.50 -3.62 -1.91
C GLY A 118 15.68 -2.22 -1.28
N ARG A 119 15.20 -2.00 -0.05
CA ARG A 119 15.31 -0.74 0.68
C ARG A 119 16.54 -0.61 1.56
N LEU A 120 17.16 -1.72 1.95
CA LEU A 120 18.31 -1.75 2.84
C LEU A 120 19.46 -0.82 2.41
N PRO A 121 19.88 -0.78 1.13
CA PRO A 121 20.92 0.16 0.70
C PRO A 121 20.53 1.64 0.91
N GLY A 122 19.25 1.96 0.68
CA GLY A 122 18.71 3.31 0.91
C GLY A 122 18.67 3.69 2.39
N TRP A 123 18.28 2.75 3.27
CA TRP A 123 18.31 2.98 4.71
C TRP A 123 19.73 3.23 5.23
N ILE A 124 20.70 2.45 4.75
CA ILE A 124 22.11 2.62 5.13
C ILE A 124 22.63 3.97 4.62
N ALA A 125 22.33 4.35 3.38
CA ALA A 125 22.75 5.63 2.82
C ALA A 125 22.17 6.82 3.61
N GLN A 126 20.87 6.80 3.90
CA GLN A 126 20.18 7.83 4.69
C GLN A 126 20.74 7.93 6.12
N TRP A 127 21.00 6.78 6.76
CA TRP A 127 21.64 6.77 8.08
C TRP A 127 23.05 7.35 8.04
N LYS A 128 23.86 6.95 7.05
CA LYS A 128 25.24 7.43 6.89
C LYS A 128 25.28 8.94 6.70
N GLU A 129 24.46 9.47 5.79
CA GLU A 129 24.34 10.92 5.55
C GLU A 129 23.99 11.67 6.84
N LEU A 130 22.99 11.18 7.59
CA LEU A 130 22.58 11.77 8.88
C LEU A 130 23.73 11.80 9.90
N ARG A 131 24.55 10.74 9.95
CA ARG A 131 25.71 10.67 10.86
C ARG A 131 26.85 11.58 10.41
N GLU A 132 27.14 11.65 9.12
CA GLU A 132 28.23 12.46 8.56
C GLU A 132 27.93 13.95 8.64
N ASN A 133 26.67 14.34 8.44
CA ASN A 133 26.21 15.73 8.60
C ASN A 133 26.08 16.17 10.07
N LYS A 134 26.29 15.25 11.04
CA LYS A 134 26.15 15.49 12.48
C LYS A 134 24.79 16.09 12.86
N GLU A 135 23.72 15.63 12.19
CA GLU A 135 22.36 16.07 12.45
C GLU A 135 21.96 15.83 13.92
N PRO A 136 21.18 16.73 14.54
CA PRO A 136 20.76 16.60 15.92
C PRO A 136 19.81 15.40 16.12
N ILE A 137 19.68 14.96 17.38
CA ILE A 137 18.74 13.89 17.74
C ILE A 137 17.29 14.33 17.49
N GLY A 138 16.50 13.46 16.85
CA GLY A 138 15.06 13.66 16.68
C GLY A 138 14.31 13.54 18.01
N ARG A 139 13.93 14.67 18.60
CA ARG A 139 13.10 14.76 19.82
C ARG A 139 11.81 15.53 19.52
N HIS A 140 10.81 14.84 19.00
CA HIS A 140 9.51 15.43 18.72
C HIS A 140 8.75 15.81 20.00
N ARG A 141 7.81 16.75 19.89
CA ARG A 141 6.90 17.19 20.96
C ARG A 141 5.50 16.60 20.75
N GLN A 142 4.69 16.62 21.80
CA GLN A 142 3.28 16.24 21.75
C GLN A 142 2.39 17.41 22.19
N ILE A 143 1.15 17.39 21.73
CA ILE A 143 0.06 18.22 22.26
C ILE A 143 -0.62 17.39 23.34
N TYR A 144 -0.50 17.80 24.61
CA TYR A 144 -1.14 17.11 25.71
C TYR A 144 -2.59 17.58 25.85
N THR A 145 -3.53 16.63 25.78
CA THR A 145 -4.98 16.88 25.90
C THR A 145 -5.60 16.08 27.05
N GLY A 146 -4.78 15.53 27.94
CA GLY A 146 -5.25 14.85 29.14
C GLY A 146 -5.55 15.83 30.27
N GLU A 147 -6.05 15.29 31.37
CA GLU A 147 -6.22 16.05 32.62
C GLU A 147 -4.88 16.63 33.09
N THR A 148 -4.89 17.85 33.61
CA THR A 148 -3.70 18.41 34.25
C THR A 148 -3.37 17.66 35.55
N GLU A 149 -2.42 18.19 36.33
CA GLU A 149 -2.14 17.67 37.66
C GLU A 149 -3.43 17.50 38.47
N ARG A 150 -3.57 16.32 39.08
CA ARG A 150 -4.71 15.93 39.90
C ARG A 150 -4.21 15.06 41.03
N ASP A 151 -4.82 15.22 42.20
CA ASP A 151 -4.46 14.45 43.37
C ASP A 151 -4.76 12.96 43.14
N TYR A 152 -3.84 12.12 43.58
CA TYR A 152 -4.02 10.68 43.53
C TYR A 152 -5.04 10.25 44.60
N VAL A 153 -6.12 9.60 44.17
CA VAL A 153 -7.08 8.96 45.07
C VAL A 153 -6.68 7.49 45.25
N ALA A 154 -6.48 7.08 46.51
CA ALA A 154 -6.19 5.68 46.84
C ALA A 154 -7.35 4.78 46.37
N MET A 155 -7.03 3.53 46.00
CA MET A 155 -8.02 2.61 45.43
C MET A 155 -9.29 2.47 46.28
N ALA A 156 -9.16 2.45 47.61
CA ALA A 156 -10.28 2.29 48.55
C ALA A 156 -11.21 3.51 48.59
N ASP A 157 -10.74 4.68 48.15
CA ASP A 157 -11.45 5.96 48.24
C ASP A 157 -12.00 6.42 46.86
N ARG A 158 -11.91 5.56 45.84
CA ARG A 158 -12.52 5.79 44.52
C ARG A 158 -13.98 5.35 44.55
N ALA A 159 -14.87 6.18 44.00
CA ALA A 159 -16.30 5.86 43.85
C ALA A 159 -16.55 4.76 42.82
#